data_AF-A0A3D5KP16-F1
#
_entry.id   AF-A0A3D5KP16-F1
#
_cell.length_a   1.000
_cell.length_b   1.000
_cell.length_c   1.000
_cell.angle_alpha   90.00
_cell.angle_beta   90.00
_cell.angle_gamma   90.00
#
_symmetry.space_group_name_H-M   'P 1'
#
loop_
_entity.id
_entity.type
_entity.pdbx_description
1 polymer ?
#
loop_
_entity_poly.entity_id
_entity_poly.type
_entity_poly.pdbx_seq_one_letter_code
_entity_poly.pdbx_strand_id
1 'polypeptide(L)'
;MAGVNNITRSIAPKSVFESALSVISSAVSFNQGDLLVFDDTNNLLKKPAAETEGNTFLGVAPVTVVSGKIASPYNTDVVASQAVQDVQGPKFGVVAKLTLKTGITINPGDLIYLDPGTGTDGVTNTGTKAIGVYQGSAITTSAAGTKVEVLLGSRFPEDVLKF
;
A
#
# COMPACT_ATOMS: atom_id res chain seq x y z
N MET A 1 2.61 -0.93 17.03
CA MET A 1 2.15 -1.10 15.63
C MET A 1 0.75 -1.66 15.66
N ALA A 2 -0.24 -0.96 15.10
CA ALA A 2 -1.59 -1.49 14.92
C ALA A 2 -1.91 -1.35 13.43
N GLY A 3 -1.44 -2.32 12.64
CA GLY A 3 -1.88 -2.45 11.25
C GLY A 3 -3.39 -2.67 11.22
N VAL A 4 -4.07 -2.09 10.23
CA VAL A 4 -5.51 -2.21 10.06
C VAL A 4 -5.77 -2.82 8.69
N ASN A 5 -6.65 -3.81 8.64
CA ASN A 5 -7.11 -4.31 7.35
C ASN A 5 -8.00 -3.24 6.70
N ASN A 6 -7.41 -2.50 5.77
CA ASN A 6 -8.08 -1.45 5.03
C ASN A 6 -8.77 -1.97 3.76
N ILE A 7 -8.62 -3.25 3.40
CA ILE A 7 -9.28 -3.82 2.22
C ILE A 7 -10.76 -4.02 2.53
N THR A 8 -11.65 -3.32 1.82
CA THR A 8 -13.11 -3.42 2.01
C THR A 8 -13.78 -4.34 1.01
N ARG A 9 -13.20 -4.48 -0.19
CA ARG A 9 -13.74 -5.35 -1.23
C ARG A 9 -12.63 -5.95 -2.09
N SER A 10 -12.64 -7.26 -2.23
CA SER A 10 -11.79 -7.99 -3.19
C SER A 10 -12.56 -8.20 -4.48
N ILE A 11 -12.13 -7.58 -5.59
CA ILE A 11 -12.76 -7.75 -6.90
C ILE A 11 -12.03 -8.85 -7.67
N ALA A 12 -10.73 -8.63 -7.90
CA ALA A 12 -9.83 -9.60 -8.52
C ALA A 12 -8.45 -9.45 -7.85
N PRO A 13 -8.31 -9.89 -6.59
CA PRO A 13 -7.08 -9.67 -5.82
C PRO A 13 -5.91 -10.38 -6.51
N LYS A 14 -4.95 -9.58 -6.98
CA LYS A 14 -3.72 -10.04 -7.62
C LYS A 14 -2.51 -9.55 -6.83
N SER A 15 -1.38 -10.19 -7.05
CA SER A 15 -0.09 -9.76 -6.52
C SER A 15 0.95 -9.88 -7.62
N VAL A 16 1.85 -8.91 -7.70
CA VAL A 16 3.02 -9.00 -8.59
C VAL A 16 3.97 -10.07 -8.06
N PHE A 17 4.16 -10.09 -6.74
CA PHE A 17 4.96 -11.07 -6.03
C PHE A 17 4.02 -11.97 -5.24
N GLU A 18 3.81 -13.21 -5.68
CA GLU A 18 2.95 -14.15 -4.93
C GLU A 18 3.52 -14.37 -3.51
N SER A 19 4.83 -14.61 -3.47
CA SER A 19 5.67 -14.61 -2.27
C SER A 19 6.53 -13.35 -2.25
N ALA A 20 6.55 -12.67 -1.11
CA ALA A 20 7.44 -11.54 -0.86
C ALA A 20 8.83 -11.98 -0.35
N LEU A 21 9.07 -13.29 -0.14
CA LEU A 21 10.30 -13.81 0.46
C LEU A 21 11.57 -13.32 -0.25
N SER A 22 11.53 -13.22 -1.59
CA SER A 22 12.66 -12.77 -2.41
C SER A 22 12.86 -11.25 -2.38
N VAL A 23 11.88 -10.49 -1.92
CA VAL A 23 11.83 -9.02 -1.95
C VAL A 23 11.66 -8.41 -0.55
N ILE A 24 11.88 -9.19 0.50
CA ILE A 24 11.92 -8.72 1.89
C ILE A 24 13.21 -9.15 2.55
N SER A 25 13.66 -8.37 3.52
CA SER A 25 14.83 -8.68 4.34
C SER A 25 14.61 -8.16 5.76
N SER A 26 15.59 -8.39 6.64
CA SER A 26 15.57 -7.84 8.00
C SER A 26 15.50 -6.31 8.05
N ALA A 27 15.79 -5.62 6.95
CA ALA A 27 15.68 -4.16 6.83
C ALA A 27 14.25 -3.68 6.53
N VAL A 28 13.32 -4.57 6.14
CA VAL A 28 11.98 -4.20 5.71
C VAL A 28 10.98 -4.31 6.86
N SER A 29 10.20 -3.25 7.08
CA SER A 29 9.07 -3.24 8.02
C SER A 29 7.91 -2.40 7.49
N PHE A 30 6.70 -2.95 7.55
CA PHE A 30 5.46 -2.29 7.15
C PHE A 30 4.27 -2.87 7.93
N ASN A 31 3.19 -2.10 8.04
CA ASN A 31 1.95 -2.54 8.67
C ASN A 31 0.97 -3.06 7.63
N GLN A 32 0.07 -3.94 8.08
CA GLN A 32 -1.15 -4.22 7.32
C GLN A 32 -1.88 -2.90 7.00
N GLY A 33 -2.27 -2.73 5.74
CA GLY A 33 -2.92 -1.52 5.24
C GLY A 33 -1.98 -0.46 4.66
N ASP A 34 -0.66 -0.61 4.82
CA ASP A 34 0.31 0.31 4.22
C ASP A 34 0.35 0.16 2.70
N LEU A 35 0.54 1.26 1.99
CA LEU A 35 0.83 1.27 0.56
C LEU A 35 2.30 0.91 0.33
N LEU A 36 2.58 0.06 -0.66
CA LEU A 36 3.92 -0.47 -0.91
C LEU A 36 4.37 -0.24 -2.36
N VAL A 37 5.66 0.06 -2.50
CA VAL A 37 6.36 0.23 -3.78
C VAL A 37 7.57 -0.71 -3.82
N PHE A 38 8.04 -1.02 -5.02
CA PHE A 38 9.28 -1.78 -5.22
C PHE A 38 10.49 -0.85 -5.26
N ASP A 39 11.47 -1.06 -4.38
CA ASP A 39 12.77 -0.40 -4.48
C ASP A 39 13.62 -1.16 -5.50
N ASP A 40 13.77 -0.61 -6.70
CA ASP A 40 14.58 -1.18 -7.78
C ASP A 40 16.10 -1.11 -7.51
N THR A 41 16.53 -0.26 -6.59
CA THR A 41 17.94 -0.11 -6.22
C THR A 41 18.35 -1.22 -5.26
N ASN A 42 17.53 -1.50 -4.25
CA ASN A 42 17.81 -2.51 -3.24
C ASN A 42 17.11 -3.86 -3.51
N ASN A 43 16.21 -3.91 -4.48
CA ASN A 43 15.33 -5.05 -4.78
C ASN A 43 14.47 -5.48 -3.59
N LEU A 44 13.98 -4.51 -2.82
CA LEU A 44 13.20 -4.73 -1.60
C LEU A 44 11.87 -4.00 -1.64
N LEU A 45 10.88 -4.52 -0.92
CA LEU A 45 9.65 -3.78 -0.62
C LEU A 45 9.94 -2.61 0.30
N LYS A 46 9.38 -1.44 -0.01
CA LYS A 46 9.42 -0.30 0.88
C LYS A 46 8.09 0.46 0.90
N LYS A 47 7.93 1.27 1.95
CA LYS A 47 6.87 2.28 2.00
C LYS A 47 7.28 3.45 1.10
N PRO A 48 6.34 4.05 0.36
CA PRO A 48 6.64 5.17 -0.50
C PRO A 48 7.12 6.37 0.33
N ALA A 49 8.20 7.00 -0.11
CA ALA A 49 8.76 8.23 0.47
C ALA A 49 8.40 9.48 -0.34
N ALA A 50 8.04 9.32 -1.62
CA ALA A 50 7.63 10.40 -2.52
C ALA A 50 6.51 9.94 -3.48
N GLU A 51 5.76 10.90 -4.03
CA GLU A 51 4.71 10.62 -5.03
C GLU A 51 5.26 9.95 -6.30
N THR A 52 6.47 10.34 -6.70
CA THR A 52 7.14 9.84 -7.91
C THR A 52 7.45 8.35 -7.85
N GLU A 53 7.56 7.78 -6.65
CA GLU A 53 7.74 6.33 -6.44
C GLU A 53 6.47 5.54 -6.78
N GLY A 54 5.38 6.22 -7.11
CA GLY A 54 4.20 5.59 -7.70
C GLY A 54 4.53 4.77 -8.94
N ASN A 55 5.59 5.12 -9.70
CA ASN A 55 6.03 4.38 -10.88
C ASN A 55 6.26 2.88 -10.65
N THR A 56 6.59 2.48 -9.42
CA THR A 56 6.85 1.09 -8.99
C THR A 56 5.84 0.60 -7.96
N PHE A 57 4.65 1.21 -7.93
CA PHE A 57 3.58 0.83 -7.01
C PHE A 57 3.12 -0.62 -7.20
N LEU A 58 2.96 -1.35 -6.10
CA LEU A 58 2.63 -2.78 -6.08
C LEU A 58 1.24 -3.07 -5.51
N GLY A 59 0.73 -2.22 -4.63
CA GLY A 59 -0.55 -2.41 -3.95
C GLY A 59 -0.49 -2.14 -2.45
N VAL A 60 -1.44 -2.72 -1.72
CA VAL A 60 -1.58 -2.59 -0.27
C VAL A 60 -1.05 -3.82 0.47
N ALA A 61 -0.41 -3.61 1.60
CA ALA A 61 0.12 -4.67 2.47
C ALA A 61 -1.01 -5.49 3.11
N PRO A 62 -1.11 -6.80 2.84
CA PRO A 62 -2.16 -7.65 3.42
C PRO A 62 -1.88 -8.04 4.87
N VAL A 63 -0.63 -7.96 5.32
CA VAL A 63 -0.15 -8.37 6.65
C VAL A 63 0.87 -7.38 7.17
N THR A 64 1.08 -7.40 8.49
CA THR A 64 2.14 -6.61 9.15
C THR A 64 3.45 -7.40 9.15
N VAL A 65 4.54 -6.74 8.76
CA VAL A 65 5.90 -7.27 8.75
C VAL A 65 6.81 -6.39 9.59
N VAL A 66 7.58 -7.01 10.49
CA VAL A 66 8.60 -6.38 11.32
C VAL A 66 9.92 -7.08 11.07
N SER A 67 10.92 -6.33 10.60
CA SER A 67 12.26 -6.84 10.26
C SER A 67 12.21 -8.09 9.39
N GLY A 68 11.41 -8.03 8.32
CA GLY A 68 11.23 -9.12 7.35
C GLY A 68 10.36 -10.29 7.83
N LYS A 69 9.83 -10.25 9.06
CA LYS A 69 9.03 -11.35 9.63
C LYS A 69 7.60 -10.91 9.86
N ILE A 70 6.65 -11.82 9.68
CA ILE A 70 5.23 -11.56 10.00
C ILE A 70 5.11 -11.25 11.48
N ALA A 71 4.45 -10.13 11.81
CA ALA A 71 4.12 -9.81 13.19
C ALA A 71 3.09 -10.82 13.71
N SER A 72 3.51 -11.73 14.59
CA SER A 72 2.63 -12.71 15.22
C SER A 72 2.03 -12.13 16.50
N PRO A 73 0.71 -12.28 16.73
CA PRO A 73 0.09 -11.89 17.99
C PRO A 73 0.51 -12.79 19.17
N TYR A 74 1.15 -13.94 18.90
CA TYR A 74 1.54 -14.93 19.90
C TYR A 74 3.04 -14.96 20.20
N ASN A 75 3.84 -14.09 19.56
CA ASN A 75 5.29 -14.11 19.72
C ASN A 75 5.74 -12.90 20.55
N THR A 76 5.85 -13.07 21.86
CA THR A 76 6.25 -12.02 22.82
C THR A 76 7.75 -12.07 23.13
N ASP A 77 8.60 -12.09 22.09
CA ASP A 77 10.05 -12.15 22.21
C ASP A 77 10.60 -13.41 22.89
N VAL A 78 10.88 -14.43 22.08
CA VAL A 78 12.14 -15.15 22.22
C VAL A 78 12.91 -14.96 20.94
N VAL A 79 14.05 -14.29 21.05
CA VAL A 79 15.05 -14.02 20.02
C VAL A 79 15.71 -15.33 19.57
N ALA A 80 14.92 -16.28 19.07
CA ALA A 80 15.45 -17.29 18.19
C ALA A 80 15.64 -16.61 16.83
N SER A 81 16.80 -16.82 16.20
CA SER A 81 17.07 -16.43 14.82
C SER A 81 16.16 -17.19 13.85
N GLN A 82 14.86 -16.91 13.90
CA GLN A 82 13.89 -17.45 12.98
C GLN A 82 14.23 -16.89 11.61
N ALA A 83 14.43 -17.79 10.64
CA ALA A 83 14.64 -17.42 9.26
C ALA A 83 13.45 -16.57 8.76
N VAL A 84 13.68 -15.74 7.76
CA VAL A 84 12.60 -15.07 7.03
C VAL A 84 11.72 -16.16 6.44
N GLN A 85 10.45 -16.17 6.84
CA GLN A 85 9.45 -17.11 6.35
C GLN A 85 8.74 -16.53 5.13
N ASP A 86 8.01 -17.37 4.41
CA ASP A 86 7.20 -16.90 3.31
C ASP A 86 6.15 -15.89 3.79
N VAL A 87 6.03 -14.78 3.07
CA VAL A 87 5.10 -13.69 3.36
C VAL A 87 4.33 -13.37 2.10
N GLN A 88 3.02 -13.21 2.22
CA GLN A 88 2.18 -12.80 1.10
C GLN A 88 2.57 -11.41 0.59
N GLY A 89 2.76 -11.26 -0.72
CA GLY A 89 3.08 -9.96 -1.32
C GLY A 89 1.91 -8.95 -1.33
N PRO A 90 2.21 -7.68 -1.68
CA PRO A 90 1.22 -6.60 -1.73
C PRO A 90 0.08 -6.90 -2.72
N LYS A 91 -1.15 -6.51 -2.37
CA LYS A 91 -2.34 -6.81 -3.17
C LYS A 91 -2.84 -5.59 -3.96
N PHE A 92 -3.15 -5.82 -5.23
CA PHE A 92 -3.86 -4.88 -6.10
C PHE A 92 -5.11 -5.57 -6.69
N GLY A 93 -5.95 -4.83 -7.43
CA GLY A 93 -7.26 -5.31 -7.88
C GLY A 93 -8.29 -5.40 -6.74
N VAL A 94 -8.03 -4.65 -5.66
CA VAL A 94 -8.84 -4.58 -4.44
C VAL A 94 -9.25 -3.14 -4.17
N VAL A 95 -10.37 -2.96 -3.48
CA VAL A 95 -10.77 -1.66 -2.94
C VAL A 95 -10.26 -1.54 -1.51
N ALA A 96 -9.48 -0.49 -1.26
CA ALA A 96 -8.95 -0.18 0.07
C ALA A 96 -9.44 1.18 0.56
N LYS A 97 -9.63 1.28 1.88
CA LYS A 97 -9.89 2.53 2.60
C LYS A 97 -8.57 3.24 2.89
N LEU A 98 -8.33 4.36 2.21
CA LEU A 98 -7.08 5.13 2.28
C LEU A 98 -7.33 6.51 2.87
N THR A 99 -6.30 7.14 3.43
CA THR A 99 -6.42 8.48 4.02
C THR A 99 -6.28 9.53 2.95
N LEU A 100 -7.33 10.31 2.69
CA LEU A 100 -7.28 11.41 1.75
C LEU A 100 -6.60 12.64 2.38
N LYS A 101 -5.68 13.25 1.62
CA LYS A 101 -5.10 14.55 1.96
C LYS A 101 -6.17 15.60 2.22
N THR A 102 -5.92 16.48 3.19
CA THR A 102 -6.88 17.52 3.61
C THR A 102 -7.09 18.60 2.56
N GLY A 103 -8.31 19.14 2.50
CA GLY A 103 -8.65 20.29 1.66
C GLY A 103 -8.79 19.98 0.17
N ILE A 104 -9.01 18.71 -0.17
CA ILE A 104 -9.13 18.25 -1.56
C ILE A 104 -10.60 17.97 -1.91
N THR A 105 -10.98 18.40 -3.12
CA THR A 105 -12.22 18.01 -3.78
C THR A 105 -11.98 16.77 -4.63
N ILE A 106 -12.82 15.75 -4.51
CA ILE A 106 -12.70 14.52 -5.29
C ILE A 106 -14.05 13.99 -5.75
N ASN A 107 -14.11 13.52 -6.99
CA ASN A 107 -15.31 12.99 -7.64
C ASN A 107 -15.12 11.50 -7.98
N PRO A 108 -16.21 10.70 -8.00
CA PRO A 108 -16.14 9.30 -8.41
C PRO A 108 -15.47 9.17 -9.79
N GLY A 109 -14.50 8.26 -9.91
CA GLY A 109 -13.72 8.08 -11.13
C GLY A 109 -12.42 8.88 -11.21
N ASP A 110 -12.19 9.81 -10.27
CA ASP A 110 -10.93 10.56 -10.22
C ASP A 110 -9.74 9.61 -9.95
N LEU A 111 -8.62 9.92 -10.60
CA LEU A 111 -7.37 9.23 -10.40
C LEU A 111 -6.78 9.58 -9.03
N ILE A 112 -6.25 8.56 -8.36
CA ILE A 112 -5.63 8.66 -7.05
C ILE A 112 -4.12 8.47 -7.17
N TYR A 113 -3.38 9.26 -6.41
CA TYR A 113 -1.92 9.30 -6.36
C TYR A 113 -1.44 9.11 -4.92
N LEU A 114 -0.17 8.73 -4.76
CA LEU A 114 0.47 8.61 -3.46
C LEU A 114 0.66 9.99 -2.81
N ASP A 115 0.37 10.10 -1.51
CA ASP A 115 0.75 11.25 -0.69
C ASP A 115 1.37 10.77 0.63
N PRO A 116 2.68 10.42 0.63
CA PRO A 116 3.38 9.97 1.83
C PRO A 116 3.36 10.99 2.99
N GLY A 117 3.11 12.27 2.69
CA GLY A 117 2.97 13.33 3.69
C GLY A 117 1.72 13.21 4.57
N THR A 118 0.66 12.56 4.09
CA THR A 118 -0.56 12.28 4.88
C THR A 118 -0.42 11.01 5.73
N GLY A 119 0.53 10.13 5.38
CA GLY A 119 0.79 8.88 6.08
C GLY A 119 1.13 7.73 5.14
N THR A 120 1.32 6.53 5.70
CA THR A 120 1.68 5.32 4.94
C THR A 120 0.54 4.77 4.09
N ASP A 121 -0.70 5.17 4.37
CA ASP A 121 -1.91 4.93 3.57
C ASP A 121 -2.46 6.24 2.96
N GLY A 122 -1.61 7.28 2.90
CA GLY A 122 -1.96 8.62 2.45
C GLY A 122 -2.08 8.72 0.93
N VAL A 123 -3.15 9.36 0.47
CA VAL A 123 -3.45 9.55 -0.95
C VAL A 123 -3.97 10.95 -1.27
N THR A 124 -3.84 11.34 -2.53
CA THR A 124 -4.29 12.62 -3.09
C THR A 124 -4.89 12.42 -4.48
N ASN A 125 -5.60 13.41 -5.00
CA ASN A 125 -6.11 13.42 -6.38
C ASN A 125 -5.19 14.19 -7.36
N THR A 126 -4.04 14.66 -6.90
CA THR A 126 -3.08 15.44 -7.68
C THR A 126 -1.73 14.74 -7.69
N GLY A 127 -1.21 14.44 -8.87
CA GLY A 127 0.09 13.80 -9.01
C GLY A 127 0.38 13.44 -10.46
N THR A 128 1.41 12.62 -10.66
CA THR A 128 1.90 12.19 -11.97
C THR A 128 1.75 10.68 -12.18
N LYS A 129 1.79 9.89 -11.11
CA LYS A 129 1.74 8.42 -11.12
C LYS A 129 0.51 7.90 -10.40
N ALA A 130 -0.61 7.87 -11.11
CA ALA A 130 -1.87 7.36 -10.57
C ALA A 130 -1.73 5.88 -10.15
N ILE A 131 -2.15 5.56 -8.94
CA ILE A 131 -2.10 4.23 -8.31
C ILE A 131 -3.47 3.55 -8.23
N GLY A 132 -4.55 4.28 -8.54
CA GLY A 132 -5.91 3.76 -8.44
C GLY A 132 -6.98 4.76 -8.86
N VAL A 133 -8.22 4.35 -8.69
CA VAL A 133 -9.42 5.13 -9.07
C VAL A 133 -10.36 5.21 -7.87
N TYR A 134 -10.84 6.42 -7.56
CA TYR A 134 -11.79 6.64 -6.48
C TYR A 134 -13.18 6.08 -6.80
N GLN A 135 -13.80 5.39 -5.84
CA GLN A 135 -15.07 4.67 -6.00
C GLN A 135 -16.21 5.22 -5.13
N GLY A 136 -15.93 6.20 -4.26
CA GLY A 136 -16.93 6.78 -3.36
C GLY A 136 -17.73 7.92 -3.97
N SER A 137 -18.62 8.51 -3.16
CA SER A 137 -19.40 9.70 -3.54
C SER A 137 -18.53 10.95 -3.62
N ALA A 138 -18.98 11.98 -4.34
CA ALA A 138 -18.25 13.24 -4.43
C ALA A 138 -18.03 13.88 -3.04
N ILE A 139 -16.82 14.35 -2.80
CA ILE A 139 -16.42 15.07 -1.59
C ILE A 139 -15.96 16.45 -2.01
N THR A 140 -16.59 17.49 -1.49
CA THR A 140 -16.26 18.88 -1.84
C THR A 140 -15.00 19.36 -1.13
N THR A 141 -14.81 19.00 0.14
CA THR A 141 -13.61 19.33 0.91
C THR A 141 -13.33 18.24 1.93
N SER A 142 -12.18 17.57 1.83
CA SER A 142 -11.76 16.54 2.77
C SER A 142 -11.26 17.12 4.10
N ALA A 143 -11.74 16.57 5.22
CA ALA A 143 -11.20 16.85 6.55
C ALA A 143 -9.98 15.94 6.85
N ALA A 144 -9.19 16.28 7.86
CA ALA A 144 -8.07 15.45 8.31
C ALA A 144 -8.54 14.05 8.71
N GLY A 145 -7.86 13.02 8.21
CA GLY A 145 -8.20 11.63 8.49
C GLY A 145 -9.39 11.09 7.71
N THR A 146 -9.93 11.82 6.71
CA THR A 146 -11.01 11.33 5.86
C THR A 146 -10.58 10.03 5.17
N LYS A 147 -11.31 8.94 5.41
CA LYS A 147 -11.06 7.65 4.76
C LYS A 147 -11.92 7.51 3.50
N VAL A 148 -11.29 7.19 2.38
CA VAL A 148 -11.93 7.06 1.07
C VAL A 148 -11.68 5.69 0.45
N GLU A 149 -12.65 5.18 -0.30
CA GLU A 149 -12.54 3.89 -0.97
C GLU A 149 -11.94 4.04 -2.37
N VAL A 150 -10.79 3.41 -2.57
CA VAL A 150 -10.01 3.49 -3.80
C VAL A 150 -9.81 2.09 -4.35
N LEU A 151 -10.16 1.89 -5.62
CA LEU A 151 -9.76 0.71 -6.38
C LEU A 151 -8.27 0.84 -6.70
N LEU A 152 -7.45 -0.01 -6.07
CA LEU A 152 -6.01 -0.01 -6.24
C LEU A 152 -5.58 -0.85 -7.44
N GLY A 153 -4.67 -0.29 -8.24
CA GLY A 153 -3.94 -0.99 -9.28
C GLY A 153 -2.49 -1.27 -8.89
N SER A 154 -1.69 -1.70 -9.85
CA SER A 154 -0.23 -1.81 -9.77
C SER A 154 0.39 -1.12 -10.97
N ARG A 155 1.57 -0.53 -10.82
CA ARG A 155 2.32 0.09 -11.93
C ARG A 155 3.58 -0.68 -12.30
N PHE A 156 4.10 -1.51 -11.39
CA PHE A 156 5.27 -2.34 -11.67
C PHE A 156 4.93 -3.53 -12.60
N PRO A 157 5.84 -3.96 -13.49
CA PRO A 157 7.19 -3.44 -13.76
C PRO A 157 7.31 -2.32 -14.80
N GLU A 158 6.22 -1.96 -15.50
CA GLU A 158 6.30 -1.16 -16.75
C GLU A 158 5.91 0.31 -16.58
N ASP A 159 5.69 0.78 -15.34
CA ASP A 159 5.12 2.10 -15.03
C ASP A 159 3.79 2.38 -15.75
N VAL A 160 3.00 1.32 -15.96
CA VAL A 160 1.65 1.38 -16.55
C VAL A 160 0.66 0.86 -15.51
N LEU A 161 -0.36 1.68 -15.21
CA LEU A 161 -1.39 1.31 -14.24
C LEU A 161 -2.22 0.12 -14.76
N LYS A 162 -2.25 -0.95 -13.98
CA LYS A 162 -2.94 -2.23 -14.24
C LYS A 162 -3.85 -2.59 -13.06
N PHE A 163 -4.99 -3.22 -13.31
CA PHE A 163 -5.95 -3.68 -12.28
C PHE A 163 -6.06 -5.20 -12.23
#